data_AF-A0A9J8C4U5-F1
#
_entry.id   AF-A0A9J8C4U5-F1
#
_cell.length_a   1.000
_cell.length_b   1.000
_cell.length_c   1.000
_cell.angle_alpha   90.00
_cell.angle_beta   90.00
_cell.angle_gamma   90.00
#
_symmetry.space_group_name_H-M   'P 1'
#
loop_
_entity.id
_entity.type
_entity.pdbx_description
1 polymer ?
#
loop_
_entity_poly.entity_id
_entity_poly.type
_entity_poly.pdbx_seq_one_letter_code
_entity_poly.pdbx_strand_id
1 'polypeptide(L)'
;MHVLEIWYDSSRGNEGKELLCAFLKKLTNRSNLSLFCDLSRYLLCEVCVPDRSSLQLLEDRSIYNTLRAAVKRAHGDYGSALFNIGVIVKYLNAHTGVVLIRSRKKHYRLIWSALSFITCLENRGQMVQCFLNCLHVGGTIRTCQKFLVKYNRQQLHRMLPDCKTDAEKQEVRKAILSCSLSNVRDEEADEDGSDDDDDDDKET
;
A
#
# COMPACT_ATOMS: atom_id res chain seq x y z
N MET A 1 -1.34 0.44 20.50
CA MET A 1 -0.62 1.73 20.37
C MET A 1 0.64 1.66 19.51
N HIS A 2 1.32 0.51 19.35
CA HIS A 2 2.57 0.43 18.58
C HIS A 2 2.46 0.50 17.03
N VAL A 3 1.28 0.36 16.43
CA VAL A 3 1.15 0.32 14.94
C VAL A 3 1.08 1.72 14.32
N LEU A 4 0.72 2.75 15.10
CA LEU A 4 0.65 4.14 14.63
C LEU A 4 1.92 4.95 14.94
N GLU A 5 2.69 4.62 15.98
CA GLU A 5 3.97 5.31 16.26
C GLU A 5 5.03 5.02 15.20
N ILE A 6 5.04 3.82 14.60
CA ILE A 6 6.00 3.47 13.54
C ILE A 6 5.75 4.29 12.25
N TRP A 7 4.51 4.74 12.00
CA TRP A 7 4.20 5.61 10.86
C TRP A 7 4.57 7.08 11.10
N TYR A 8 4.68 7.51 12.36
CA TYR A 8 5.14 8.85 12.71
C TYR A 8 6.69 8.93 12.83
N ASP A 9 7.35 7.81 13.13
CA ASP A 9 8.81 7.75 13.37
C ASP A 9 9.66 7.59 12.09
N SER A 10 9.09 7.05 10.99
CA SER A 10 9.77 7.08 9.68
C SER A 10 9.90 8.50 9.09
N SER A 11 9.31 9.51 9.74
CA SER A 11 9.43 10.92 9.41
C SER A 11 10.43 11.68 10.30
N ARG A 12 11.23 11.01 11.14
CA ARG A 12 12.08 11.68 12.15
C ARG A 12 13.54 11.93 11.76
N GLY A 13 13.95 11.61 10.53
CA GLY A 13 15.18 12.16 9.96
C GLY A 13 14.94 13.58 9.47
N ASN A 14 15.53 14.59 10.11
CA ASN A 14 15.36 16.01 9.76
C ASN A 14 15.72 16.29 8.28
N GLU A 15 16.66 15.52 7.72
CA GLU A 15 17.06 15.56 6.31
C GLU A 15 15.97 15.05 5.34
N GLY A 16 15.15 14.08 5.78
CA GLY A 16 14.05 13.54 4.99
C GLY A 16 12.87 14.52 4.87
N LYS A 17 12.64 15.36 5.89
CA LYS A 17 11.59 16.39 5.86
C LYS A 17 11.94 17.52 4.90
N GLU A 18 13.21 17.95 4.84
CA GLU A 18 13.66 18.94 3.86
C GLU A 18 13.62 18.40 2.44
N LEU A 19 14.00 17.14 2.21
CA LEU A 19 13.92 16.52 0.89
C LEU A 19 12.46 16.27 0.45
N LEU A 20 11.57 15.89 1.36
CA LEU A 20 10.14 15.73 1.05
C LEU A 20 9.47 17.09 0.83
N CYS A 21 9.82 18.12 1.60
CA CYS A 21 9.31 19.48 1.44
C CYS A 21 9.90 20.15 0.18
N ALA A 22 11.16 19.88 -0.17
CA ALA A 22 11.76 20.29 -1.44
C ALA A 22 11.16 19.54 -2.63
N PHE A 23 10.89 18.24 -2.51
CA PHE A 23 10.22 17.44 -3.54
C PHE A 23 8.76 17.86 -3.74
N LEU A 24 8.04 18.12 -2.64
CA LEU A 24 6.68 18.65 -2.68
C LEU A 24 6.66 20.08 -3.22
N LYS A 25 7.55 20.98 -2.81
CA LYS A 25 7.68 22.35 -3.36
C LYS A 25 8.08 22.35 -4.84
N LYS A 26 8.87 21.38 -5.30
CA LYS A 26 9.21 21.19 -6.72
C LYS A 26 8.04 20.63 -7.54
N LEU A 27 7.06 19.99 -6.88
CA LEU A 27 5.78 19.58 -7.46
C LEU A 27 4.71 20.70 -7.40
N THR A 28 4.90 21.73 -6.57
CA THR A 28 4.00 22.89 -6.47
C THR A 28 4.29 23.97 -7.53
N ASN A 29 4.44 23.59 -8.80
CA ASN A 29 4.18 24.51 -9.91
C ASN A 29 2.78 24.19 -10.44
N ARG A 30 1.84 25.09 -10.14
CA ARG A 30 0.40 24.84 -9.95
C ARG A 30 -0.42 24.52 -11.21
N SER A 31 0.18 24.31 -12.38
CA SER A 31 -0.57 24.19 -13.64
C SER A 31 -0.72 22.76 -14.21
N ASN A 32 -0.19 21.71 -13.57
CA ASN A 32 -0.21 20.35 -14.15
C ASN A 32 -0.53 19.19 -13.17
N LEU A 33 -1.13 19.48 -12.00
CA LEU A 33 -1.29 18.48 -10.93
C LEU A 33 -2.32 17.38 -11.25
N SER A 34 -3.31 17.66 -12.11
CA SER A 34 -4.30 16.66 -12.55
C SER A 34 -3.69 15.57 -13.44
N LEU A 35 -2.65 15.88 -14.23
CA LEU A 35 -2.01 14.93 -15.14
C LEU A 35 -1.07 13.93 -14.41
N PHE A 36 -0.53 14.29 -13.24
CA PHE A 36 0.48 13.50 -12.54
C PHE A 36 -0.11 12.44 -11.60
N CYS A 37 -1.28 12.71 -11.00
CA CYS A 37 -2.04 11.73 -10.21
C CYS A 37 -2.47 10.53 -11.07
N ASP A 38 -2.75 10.78 -12.36
CA ASP A 38 -3.25 9.75 -13.27
C ASP A 38 -2.19 8.83 -13.87
N LEU A 39 -0.91 9.02 -13.52
CA LEU A 39 0.21 8.24 -14.09
C LEU A 39 0.68 7.09 -13.20
N SER A 40 0.30 7.08 -11.92
CA SER A 40 0.75 6.05 -10.97
C SER A 40 -0.39 5.13 -10.51
N ARG A 41 -0.05 3.89 -10.21
CA ARG A 41 -0.93 2.88 -9.62
C ARG A 41 -0.20 2.23 -8.46
N TYR A 42 -0.92 2.01 -7.37
CA TYR A 42 -0.39 1.38 -6.17
C TYR A 42 -1.01 -0.01 -6.05
N LEU A 43 -0.17 -1.02 -5.94
CA LEU A 43 -0.57 -2.39 -5.67
C LEU A 43 -0.33 -2.65 -4.18
N LEU A 44 -1.40 -2.98 -3.48
CA LEU A 44 -1.36 -3.46 -2.12
C LEU A 44 -1.32 -4.98 -2.17
N CYS A 45 -0.24 -5.56 -1.67
CA CYS A 45 0.00 -7.00 -1.71
C CYS A 45 0.21 -7.54 -0.28
N GLU A 46 -0.11 -8.80 -0.09
CA GLU A 46 0.12 -9.57 1.12
C GLU A 46 1.09 -10.72 0.78
N VAL A 47 2.13 -10.87 1.59
CA VAL A 47 3.10 -11.95 1.47
C VAL A 47 2.63 -13.10 2.36
N CYS A 48 2.15 -14.15 1.72
CA CYS A 48 1.74 -15.38 2.39
C CYS A 48 2.93 -16.31 2.51
N VAL A 49 3.24 -16.71 3.74
CA VAL A 49 4.39 -17.55 4.07
C VAL A 49 3.93 -18.66 5.01
N PRO A 50 4.40 -19.91 4.86
CA PRO A 50 3.98 -21.02 5.71
C PRO A 50 4.38 -20.84 7.18
N ASP A 51 5.57 -20.26 7.43
CA ASP A 51 6.02 -19.92 8.78
C ASP A 51 6.05 -18.40 8.97
N ARG A 52 5.36 -17.91 9.99
CA ARG A 52 5.28 -16.48 10.30
C ARG A 52 6.61 -15.90 10.78
N SER A 53 7.47 -16.70 11.40
CA SER A 53 8.80 -16.24 11.88
C SER A 53 9.66 -15.72 10.72
N SER A 54 9.52 -16.36 9.55
CA SER A 54 10.26 -15.96 8.35
C SER A 54 9.80 -14.64 7.73
N LEU A 55 8.67 -14.05 8.17
CA LEU A 55 8.28 -12.70 7.77
C LEU A 55 9.25 -11.63 8.30
N GLN A 56 9.92 -11.89 9.43
CA GLN A 56 10.94 -10.98 9.98
C GLN A 56 12.20 -10.92 9.11
N LEU A 57 12.39 -11.92 8.24
CA LEU A 57 13.47 -11.97 7.27
C LEU A 57 13.10 -11.22 5.98
N LEU A 58 11.95 -10.55 5.90
CA LEU A 58 11.59 -9.78 4.72
C LEU A 58 12.23 -8.40 4.77
N GLU A 59 13.06 -8.09 3.78
CA GLU A 59 13.68 -6.77 3.61
C GLU A 59 13.22 -6.14 2.29
N ASP A 60 13.04 -4.82 2.25
CA ASP A 60 12.57 -4.08 1.07
C ASP A 60 13.38 -4.42 -0.19
N ARG A 61 14.71 -4.50 -0.04
CA ARG A 61 15.63 -4.82 -1.14
C ARG A 61 15.43 -6.24 -1.66
N SER A 62 15.20 -7.20 -0.76
CA SER A 62 14.97 -8.59 -1.12
C SER A 62 13.67 -8.75 -1.92
N ILE A 63 12.60 -8.07 -1.49
CA ILE A 63 11.32 -8.04 -2.21
C ILE A 63 11.47 -7.40 -3.57
N TYR A 64 12.13 -6.24 -3.65
CA TYR A 64 12.38 -5.57 -4.93
C TYR A 64 13.14 -6.46 -5.92
N ASN A 65 14.21 -7.10 -5.47
CA ASN A 65 15.03 -7.97 -6.31
C ASN A 65 14.26 -9.22 -6.75
N THR A 66 13.47 -9.81 -5.86
CA THR A 66 12.65 -10.98 -6.18
C THR A 66 11.57 -10.64 -7.20
N LEU A 67 10.89 -9.50 -7.01
CA LEU A 67 9.93 -8.97 -7.98
C LEU A 67 10.59 -8.76 -9.35
N ARG A 68 11.77 -8.14 -9.37
CA ARG A 68 12.53 -7.92 -10.61
C ARG A 68 12.88 -9.23 -11.29
N ALA A 69 13.35 -10.23 -10.53
CA ALA A 69 13.71 -11.54 -11.06
C ALA A 69 12.48 -12.28 -11.63
N ALA A 70 11.33 -12.21 -10.93
CA ALA A 70 10.09 -12.80 -11.40
C ALA A 70 9.56 -12.11 -12.67
N VAL A 71 9.61 -10.77 -12.72
CA VAL A 71 9.25 -10.01 -13.93
C VAL A 71 10.18 -10.35 -15.08
N LYS A 72 11.49 -10.45 -14.84
CA LYS A 72 12.45 -10.85 -15.87
C LYS A 72 12.18 -12.26 -16.39
N ARG A 73 11.81 -13.19 -15.50
CA ARG A 73 11.47 -14.58 -15.87
C ARG A 73 10.18 -14.65 -16.70
N ALA A 74 9.17 -13.86 -16.35
CA ALA A 74 7.87 -13.89 -17.02
C ALA A 74 7.82 -13.08 -18.32
N HIS A 75 8.48 -11.91 -18.36
CA HIS A 75 8.35 -10.91 -19.43
C HIS A 75 9.67 -10.56 -20.11
N GLY A 76 10.76 -11.27 -19.78
CA GLY A 76 12.09 -11.05 -20.35
C GLY A 76 12.72 -9.72 -19.96
N ASP A 77 13.69 -9.30 -20.76
CA ASP A 77 14.44 -8.05 -20.53
C ASP A 77 13.58 -6.80 -20.71
N TYR A 78 12.57 -6.86 -21.59
CA TYR A 78 11.59 -5.78 -21.77
C TYR A 78 10.83 -5.49 -20.47
N GLY A 79 10.27 -6.54 -19.84
CA GLY A 79 9.60 -6.40 -18.56
C GLY A 79 10.54 -5.91 -17.45
N SER A 80 11.78 -6.42 -17.41
CA SER A 80 12.77 -5.99 -16.42
C SER A 80 13.15 -4.51 -16.59
N ALA A 81 13.23 -3.99 -17.81
CA ALA A 81 13.53 -2.59 -18.06
C ALA A 81 12.39 -1.68 -17.57
N LEU A 82 11.14 -2.02 -17.91
CA LEU A 82 9.97 -1.30 -17.44
C LEU A 82 9.84 -1.32 -15.92
N PHE A 83 10.16 -2.45 -15.29
CA PHE A 83 10.17 -2.59 -13.84
C PHE A 83 11.13 -1.60 -13.20
N ASN A 84 12.38 -1.53 -13.67
CA ASN A 84 13.41 -0.65 -13.12
C ASN A 84 13.04 0.85 -13.22
N ILE A 85 12.30 1.24 -14.25
CA ILE A 85 11.94 2.64 -14.52
C ILE A 85 10.71 3.10 -13.71
N GLY A 86 9.80 2.16 -13.41
CA GLY A 86 8.46 2.47 -12.94
C GLY A 86 8.12 1.95 -11.54
N VAL A 87 8.84 0.95 -11.04
CA VAL A 87 8.45 0.23 -9.82
C VAL A 87 9.27 0.66 -8.63
N ILE A 88 8.58 0.95 -7.52
CA ILE A 88 9.19 1.29 -6.24
C ILE A 88 8.39 0.61 -5.13
N VAL A 89 9.06 -0.14 -4.26
CA VAL A 89 8.46 -0.62 -3.01
C VAL A 89 8.45 0.55 -2.04
N LYS A 90 7.25 0.92 -1.57
CA LYS A 90 7.05 2.11 -0.71
C LYS A 90 6.90 1.76 0.76
N TYR A 91 6.36 0.59 1.04
CA TYR A 91 6.06 0.15 2.40
C TYR A 91 6.13 -1.37 2.44
N LEU A 92 6.75 -1.87 3.49
CA LEU A 92 6.76 -3.28 3.87
C LEU A 92 6.48 -3.34 5.36
N ASN A 93 5.57 -4.24 5.75
CA ASN A 93 5.37 -4.61 7.13
C ASN A 93 5.83 -6.05 7.34
N ALA A 94 6.96 -6.23 8.03
CA ALA A 94 7.50 -7.55 8.36
C ALA A 94 6.66 -8.33 9.38
N HIS A 95 5.72 -7.70 10.08
CA HIS A 95 4.84 -8.39 11.02
C HIS A 95 3.57 -8.92 10.35
N THR A 96 2.96 -8.14 9.46
CA THR A 96 1.72 -8.55 8.75
C THR A 96 1.97 -9.10 7.35
N GLY A 97 3.19 -8.97 6.82
CA GLY A 97 3.51 -9.35 5.44
C GLY A 97 2.90 -8.42 4.39
N VAL A 98 2.41 -7.24 4.77
CA VAL A 98 1.77 -6.32 3.81
C VAL A 98 2.81 -5.47 3.10
N VAL A 99 2.69 -5.36 1.78
CA VAL A 99 3.60 -4.63 0.89
C VAL A 99 2.81 -3.62 0.05
N LEU A 100 3.32 -2.40 -0.08
CA LEU A 100 2.79 -1.40 -0.99
C LEU A 100 3.80 -1.13 -2.10
N ILE A 101 3.39 -1.44 -3.34
CA ILE A 101 4.22 -1.30 -4.53
C ILE A 101 3.65 -0.19 -5.40
N ARG A 102 4.45 0.82 -5.72
CA ARG A 102 4.10 1.83 -6.72
C ARG A 102 4.54 1.35 -8.09
N SER A 103 3.67 1.50 -9.09
CA SER A 103 3.93 1.29 -10.51
C SER A 103 3.38 2.45 -11.35
N ARG A 104 3.79 2.54 -12.61
CA ARG A 104 3.12 3.39 -13.61
C ARG A 104 1.82 2.74 -14.10
N LYS A 105 0.79 3.55 -14.39
CA LYS A 105 -0.53 3.12 -14.90
C LYS A 105 -0.45 2.33 -16.21
N LYS A 106 0.54 2.61 -17.08
CA LYS A 106 0.68 1.90 -18.36
C LYS A 106 1.13 0.45 -18.22
N HIS A 107 1.86 0.10 -17.15
CA HIS A 107 2.55 -1.20 -17.05
C HIS A 107 2.25 -1.96 -15.75
N TYR A 108 1.33 -1.49 -14.91
CA TYR A 108 0.99 -2.20 -13.65
C TYR A 108 0.47 -3.61 -13.89
N ARG A 109 -0.24 -3.86 -15.01
CA ARG A 109 -0.74 -5.20 -15.38
C ARG A 109 0.38 -6.23 -15.60
N LEU A 110 1.50 -5.78 -16.17
CA LEU A 110 2.68 -6.62 -16.39
C LEU A 110 3.29 -7.06 -15.06
N ILE A 111 3.38 -6.13 -14.10
CA ILE A 111 3.87 -6.42 -12.76
C ILE A 111 2.87 -7.31 -12.01
N TRP A 112 1.58 -7.03 -12.16
CA TRP A 112 0.53 -7.80 -11.50
C TRP A 112 0.50 -9.27 -11.93
N SER A 113 0.68 -9.55 -13.22
CA SER A 113 0.80 -10.95 -13.69
C SER A 113 2.10 -11.61 -13.24
N ALA A 114 3.18 -10.85 -13.05
CA ALA A 114 4.44 -11.39 -12.54
C ALA A 114 4.38 -11.71 -11.03
N LEU A 115 3.54 -11.02 -10.25
CA LEU A 115 3.41 -11.23 -8.80
C LEU A 115 3.02 -12.67 -8.45
N SER A 116 2.12 -13.27 -9.22
CA SER A 116 1.66 -14.65 -8.99
C SER A 116 2.71 -15.72 -9.28
N PHE A 117 3.78 -15.38 -10.00
CA PHE A 117 4.88 -16.31 -10.31
C PHE A 117 5.99 -16.32 -9.26
N ILE A 118 5.83 -15.55 -8.18
CA ILE A 118 6.78 -15.53 -7.08
C ILE A 118 6.45 -16.68 -6.13
N THR A 119 7.38 -17.61 -6.03
CA THR A 119 7.27 -18.82 -5.20
C THR A 119 8.30 -18.85 -4.06
N CYS A 120 9.41 -18.11 -4.22
CA CYS A 120 10.47 -18.04 -3.24
C CYS A 120 11.10 -16.65 -3.21
N LEU A 121 11.44 -16.20 -2.02
CA LEU A 121 12.21 -14.99 -1.76
C LEU A 121 13.60 -15.37 -1.24
N GLU A 122 14.63 -14.72 -1.78
CA GLU A 122 15.99 -14.86 -1.31
C GLU A 122 16.35 -13.72 -0.36
N ASN A 123 16.71 -14.04 0.89
CA ASN A 123 17.34 -13.07 1.77
C ASN A 123 18.59 -13.65 2.45
N ARG A 124 19.73 -12.97 2.31
CA ARG A 124 21.02 -13.30 2.96
C ARG A 124 21.40 -14.80 2.86
N GLY A 125 21.11 -15.44 1.73
CA GLY A 125 21.41 -16.86 1.48
C GLY A 125 20.36 -17.85 2.00
N GLN A 126 19.27 -17.38 2.62
CA GLN A 126 18.12 -18.20 3.01
C GLN A 126 16.99 -18.05 1.99
N MET A 127 16.42 -19.18 1.59
CA MET A 127 15.27 -19.26 0.68
C MET A 127 13.99 -19.38 1.50
N VAL A 128 13.14 -18.36 1.45
CA VAL A 128 11.83 -18.36 2.10
C VAL A 128 10.78 -18.65 1.03
N GLN A 129 10.03 -19.74 1.17
CA GLN A 129 8.91 -20.03 0.28
C GLN A 129 7.77 -19.05 0.58
N CYS A 130 7.36 -18.26 -0.42
CA CYS A 130 6.35 -17.25 -0.23
C CYS A 130 5.52 -17.04 -1.50
N PHE A 131 4.27 -16.62 -1.31
CA PHE A 131 3.39 -16.19 -2.38
C PHE A 131 2.97 -14.75 -2.14
N LEU A 132 2.99 -13.92 -3.20
CA LEU A 132 2.46 -12.57 -3.12
C LEU A 132 1.04 -12.52 -3.67
N ASN A 133 0.09 -12.29 -2.78
CA ASN A 133 -1.30 -12.06 -3.14
C ASN A 133 -1.57 -10.56 -3.30
N CYS A 134 -2.19 -10.14 -4.40
CA CYS A 134 -2.57 -8.75 -4.60
C CYS A 134 -3.97 -8.50 -4.07
N LEU A 135 -4.10 -7.69 -3.01
CA LEU A 135 -5.37 -7.39 -2.37
C LEU A 135 -6.13 -6.27 -3.08
N HIS A 136 -5.42 -5.21 -3.48
CA HIS A 136 -6.05 -4.02 -4.06
C HIS A 136 -5.12 -3.27 -4.99
N VAL A 137 -5.69 -2.62 -6.00
CA VAL A 137 -4.99 -1.69 -6.89
C VAL A 137 -5.65 -0.32 -6.80
N GLY A 138 -4.94 0.65 -6.25
CA GLY A 138 -5.42 2.01 -6.04
C GLY A 138 -4.73 3.05 -6.92
N GLY A 139 -5.39 4.20 -7.13
CA GLY A 139 -4.79 5.37 -7.76
C GLY A 139 -3.94 6.20 -6.81
N THR A 140 -4.36 6.29 -5.54
CA THR A 140 -3.67 7.08 -4.51
C THR A 140 -3.28 6.20 -3.32
N ILE A 141 -2.32 6.68 -2.53
CA ILE A 141 -1.92 6.00 -1.29
C ILE A 141 -3.08 6.03 -0.27
N ARG A 142 -3.83 7.14 -0.21
CA ARG A 142 -4.97 7.31 0.70
C ARG A 142 -6.06 6.26 0.47
N THR A 143 -6.41 5.97 -0.79
CA THR A 143 -7.41 4.93 -1.09
C THR A 143 -6.91 3.55 -0.69
N CYS A 144 -5.62 3.26 -0.89
CA CYS A 144 -5.03 1.99 -0.46
C CYS A 144 -5.01 1.85 1.07
N GLN A 145 -4.77 2.95 1.80
CA GLN A 145 -4.80 2.97 3.27
C GLN A 145 -6.22 2.72 3.80
N LYS A 146 -7.22 3.45 3.28
CA LYS A 146 -8.63 3.23 3.64
C LYS A 146 -9.03 1.76 3.38
N PHE A 147 -8.62 1.20 2.24
CA PHE A 147 -8.85 -0.21 1.93
C PHE A 147 -8.14 -1.14 2.93
N LEU A 148 -6.88 -0.91 3.26
CA LEU A 148 -6.11 -1.76 4.18
C LEU A 148 -6.74 -1.79 5.58
N VAL A 149 -7.20 -0.65 6.09
CA VAL A 149 -7.91 -0.57 7.37
C VAL A 149 -9.21 -1.36 7.31
N LYS A 150 -10.01 -1.19 6.24
CA LYS A 150 -11.24 -1.94 6.03
C LYS A 150 -10.98 -3.46 5.94
N TYR A 151 -9.94 -3.86 5.22
CA TYR A 151 -9.52 -5.26 5.08
C TYR A 151 -9.13 -5.87 6.43
N ASN A 152 -8.26 -5.20 7.20
CA ASN A 152 -7.85 -5.67 8.51
C ASN A 152 -9.04 -5.79 9.47
N ARG A 153 -9.96 -4.83 9.45
CA ARG A 153 -11.20 -4.90 10.24
C ARG A 153 -12.04 -6.13 9.85
N GLN A 154 -12.20 -6.40 8.56
CA GLN A 154 -12.92 -7.58 8.09
C GLN A 154 -12.22 -8.88 8.51
N GLN A 155 -10.89 -8.94 8.46
CA GLN A 155 -10.13 -10.12 8.92
C GLN A 155 -10.35 -10.37 10.42
N LEU A 156 -10.26 -9.34 11.25
CA LEU A 156 -10.55 -9.46 12.70
C LEU A 156 -11.99 -9.93 12.97
N HIS A 157 -12.96 -9.44 12.19
CA HIS A 157 -14.34 -9.92 12.29
C HIS A 157 -14.51 -11.38 11.88
N ARG A 158 -13.75 -11.87 10.90
CA ARG A 158 -13.76 -13.29 10.50
C ARG A 158 -13.06 -14.19 11.52
N MET A 159 -12.06 -13.68 12.24
CA MET A 159 -11.34 -14.46 13.25
C MET A 159 -12.15 -14.65 14.56
N LEU A 160 -13.05 -13.71 14.88
CA LEU A 160 -13.85 -13.73 16.12
C LEU A 160 -14.60 -15.05 16.39
N PRO A 161 -15.31 -15.66 15.42
CA PRO A 161 -15.99 -16.94 15.59
C PRO A 161 -15.04 -18.13 15.77
N ASP A 162 -13.86 -18.09 15.14
CA ASP A 162 -12.90 -19.20 15.11
C ASP A 162 -12.03 -19.28 16.38
N CYS A 163 -12.02 -18.22 17.21
CA CYS A 163 -11.31 -18.21 18.48
C CYS A 163 -11.94 -19.19 19.49
N LYS A 164 -11.13 -20.12 20.02
CA LYS A 164 -11.57 -21.10 21.03
C LYS A 164 -11.47 -20.57 22.46
N THR A 165 -10.54 -19.64 22.69
CA THR A 165 -10.17 -19.12 24.00
C THR A 165 -10.79 -17.76 24.27
N ASP A 166 -11.32 -17.53 25.47
CA ASP A 166 -11.97 -16.25 25.82
C ASP A 166 -10.97 -15.09 25.90
N ALA A 167 -9.73 -15.37 26.31
CA ALA A 167 -8.63 -14.41 26.31
C ALA A 167 -8.32 -13.85 24.90
N GLU A 168 -8.26 -14.73 23.90
CA GLU A 168 -8.04 -14.34 22.50
C GLU A 168 -9.22 -13.52 21.96
N LYS A 169 -10.46 -13.93 22.29
CA LYS A 169 -11.66 -13.15 21.93
C LYS A 169 -11.61 -11.75 22.50
N GLN A 170 -11.14 -11.59 23.73
CA GLN A 170 -11.06 -10.29 24.37
C GLN A 170 -9.95 -9.42 23.76
N GLU A 171 -8.84 -10.01 23.33
CA GLU A 171 -7.80 -9.30 22.59
C GLU A 171 -8.28 -8.85 21.21
N VAL A 172 -8.96 -9.73 20.46
CA VAL A 172 -9.54 -9.38 19.15
C VAL A 172 -10.61 -8.29 19.31
N ARG A 173 -11.45 -8.36 20.35
CA ARG A 173 -12.42 -7.28 20.67
C ARG A 173 -11.72 -5.95 20.96
N LYS A 174 -10.65 -5.96 21.76
CA LYS A 174 -9.82 -4.77 22.03
C LYS A 174 -9.22 -4.20 20.73
N ALA A 175 -8.72 -5.07 19.85
CA ALA A 175 -8.17 -4.65 18.55
C ALA A 175 -9.25 -3.98 17.68
N ILE A 176 -10.44 -4.56 17.57
CA ILE A 176 -11.56 -4.00 16.80
C ILE A 176 -11.99 -2.63 17.37
N LEU A 177 -12.13 -2.52 18.70
CA LEU A 177 -12.44 -1.27 19.38
C LEU A 177 -11.38 -0.20 19.10
N SER A 178 -10.09 -0.58 19.15
CA SER A 178 -8.98 0.34 18.88
C SER A 178 -8.93 0.84 17.44
N CYS A 179 -9.32 0.02 16.46
CA CYS A 179 -9.43 0.43 15.06
C CYS A 179 -10.63 1.35 14.78
N SER A 180 -11.63 1.38 15.67
CA SER A 180 -12.84 2.18 15.50
C SER A 180 -12.62 3.65 15.89
N LEU A 181 -11.74 3.92 16.86
CA LEU A 181 -11.48 5.27 17.38
C LEU A 181 -10.66 6.14 16.42
N SER A 182 -10.02 5.57 15.41
CA SER A 182 -9.28 6.32 14.38
C SER A 182 -10.16 6.82 13.23
N ASN A 183 -11.40 6.37 13.11
CA ASN A 183 -12.29 6.74 12.00
C ASN A 183 -13.09 8.04 12.23
N VAL A 184 -13.19 8.52 13.47
CA VAL A 184 -14.01 9.71 13.80
C VAL A 184 -13.38 11.03 13.34
N ARG A 185 -12.15 11.02 12.79
CA ARG A 185 -11.47 12.25 12.35
C ARG A 185 -11.56 12.54 10.84
N ASP A 186 -12.03 11.59 10.04
CA ASP A 186 -11.99 11.69 8.57
C ASP A 186 -13.38 11.79 7.90
N GLU A 187 -14.48 11.75 8.67
CA GLU A 187 -15.86 11.74 8.12
C GLU A 187 -16.58 13.11 8.18
N GLU A 188 -15.98 14.16 8.76
CA GLU A 188 -16.63 15.50 8.89
C GLU A 188 -16.21 16.54 7.82
N ALA A 189 -15.66 16.13 6.67
CA ALA A 189 -15.10 17.08 5.69
C ALA A 189 -15.70 17.05 4.27
N ASP A 190 -16.78 16.29 4.03
CA ASP A 190 -17.38 16.16 2.69
C ASP A 190 -18.90 16.54 2.66
N GLU A 191 -19.32 17.55 3.42
CA GLU A 191 -20.59 18.27 3.19
C GLU A 191 -20.37 19.78 3.35
N ASP A 192 -20.06 20.47 2.24
CA ASP A 192 -20.63 21.78 1.90
C ASP A 192 -20.04 22.28 0.58
N GLY A 193 -20.93 22.55 -0.37
CA GLY A 193 -20.59 23.03 -1.70
C GLY A 193 -21.81 23.01 -2.63
N SER A 194 -22.92 23.58 -2.17
CA SER A 194 -23.97 24.09 -3.05
C SER A 194 -23.46 25.36 -3.70
N ASP A 195 -23.36 25.38 -5.04
CA ASP A 195 -23.32 26.58 -5.87
C ASP A 195 -23.67 26.13 -7.31
N ASP A 196 -24.96 26.11 -7.63
CA ASP A 196 -25.43 26.19 -9.02
C ASP A 196 -26.32 27.45 -9.10
N ASP A 197 -25.65 28.59 -9.24
CA ASP A 197 -26.22 29.83 -9.78
C ASP A 197 -26.32 29.65 -11.31
N ASP A 198 -27.54 29.43 -11.83
CA ASP A 198 -27.85 29.57 -13.26
C ASP A 198 -28.94 30.62 -13.42
N ASP A 199 -28.54 31.90 -13.42
CA ASP A 199 -29.27 33.02 -14.01
C ASP A 199 -28.41 33.61 -15.15
N ASP A 200 -28.84 33.43 -16.40
CA ASP A 200 -28.97 34.53 -17.37
C ASP A 200 -29.53 34.03 -18.72
N ASP A 201 -30.83 34.26 -18.87
CA ASP A 201 -31.47 35.09 -19.91
C ASP A 201 -31.24 34.93 -21.43
N LYS A 202 -32.30 35.40 -22.12
CA LYS A 202 -32.76 35.21 -23.49
C LYS A 202 -32.07 36.07 -24.56
N GLU A 203 -32.51 35.80 -25.80
CA GLU A 203 -32.58 36.67 -27.00
C GLU A 203 -31.27 36.77 -27.81
N THR A 204 -31.23 36.52 -29.14
CA THR A 204 -32.19 36.69 -30.24
C THR A 204 -31.81 35.75 -31.40
#